data_AF-A0A8T1SXY1-F1
#
_entry.id   AF-A0A8T1SXY1-F1
#
_cell.length_a   1.000
_cell.length_b   1.000
_cell.length_c   1.000
_cell.angle_alpha   90.00
_cell.angle_beta   90.00
_cell.angle_gamma   90.00
#
_symmetry.space_group_name_H-M   'P 1'
#
loop_
_entity.id
_entity.type
_entity.pdbx_description
1 polymer ?
#
loop_
_entity_poly.entity_id
_entity_poly.type
_entity_poly.pdbx_seq_one_letter_code
_entity_poly.pdbx_strand_id
1 'polypeptide(L)'
;TLYGVFTNHFSANGPSRCLLLELLDISVSELLLYSSHQGCSMWMIQHCARDVLEALSFLHHKGYVHADLKPRNILWSAEEECFKLIDFGLTFKEGNQVWNAVYRST
;
A
#
# COMPACT_ATOMS: atom_id res chain seq x y z
N THR A 1 5.44 -0.82 -8.96
CA THR A 1 5.36 -0.70 -10.42
C THR A 1 4.35 -1.68 -10.95
N LEU A 2 3.45 -1.25 -11.83
CA LEU A 2 2.47 -2.11 -12.49
C LEU A 2 2.98 -2.46 -13.88
N TYR A 3 3.22 -3.75 -14.12
CA TYR A 3 3.67 -4.27 -15.43
C TYR A 3 2.50 -4.67 -16.33
N GLY A 4 1.33 -4.97 -15.78
CA GLY A 4 0.17 -5.31 -16.60
C GLY A 4 -1.10 -5.62 -15.82
N VAL A 5 -2.21 -5.61 -16.54
CA VAL A 5 -3.54 -6.02 -16.06
C VAL A 5 -4.05 -7.10 -17.02
N PHE A 6 -4.50 -8.23 -16.48
CA PHE A 6 -5.01 -9.33 -17.28
C PHE A 6 -6.24 -9.96 -16.64
N THR A 7 -6.99 -10.72 -17.43
CA THR A 7 -8.15 -11.48 -16.95
C THR A 7 -7.80 -12.96 -16.99
N ASN A 8 -7.81 -13.61 -15.82
CA ASN A 8 -7.71 -15.07 -15.74
C ASN A 8 -9.10 -15.68 -15.96
N HIS A 9 -9.28 -16.34 -17.11
CA HIS A 9 -10.53 -17.01 -17.48
C HIS A 9 -10.64 -18.43 -16.91
N PHE A 10 -9.58 -18.98 -16.30
CA PHE A 10 -9.53 -20.36 -15.79
C PHE A 10 -9.80 -20.45 -14.28
N SER A 11 -10.17 -19.35 -13.63
CA SER A 11 -10.51 -19.35 -12.21
C SER A 11 -11.83 -20.08 -11.96
N ALA A 12 -11.88 -20.91 -10.92
CA ALA A 12 -13.05 -21.71 -10.55
C ALA A 12 -14.31 -20.87 -10.26
N ASN A 13 -14.12 -19.58 -9.95
CA ASN A 13 -15.20 -18.63 -9.65
C ASN A 13 -15.56 -17.73 -10.84
N GLY A 14 -15.10 -18.07 -12.05
CA GLY A 14 -15.26 -17.25 -13.26
C GLY A 14 -14.14 -16.24 -13.47
N PRO A 15 -14.25 -15.38 -14.51
CA PRO A 15 -13.18 -14.48 -14.92
C PRO A 15 -12.72 -13.57 -13.78
N SER A 16 -11.43 -13.64 -13.44
CA SER A 16 -10.84 -12.86 -12.35
C SER A 16 -9.86 -11.82 -12.91
N ARG A 17 -9.95 -10.56 -12.48
CA ARG A 17 -8.96 -9.53 -12.85
C ARG A 17 -7.70 -9.68 -12.00
N CYS A 18 -6.55 -9.62 -12.64
CA CYS A 18 -5.24 -9.79 -12.02
C CYS A 18 -4.33 -8.62 -12.35
N LEU A 19 -3.47 -8.26 -11.40
CA LEU A 19 -2.45 -7.22 -11.54
C LEU A 19 -1.07 -7.90 -11.50
N LEU A 20 -0.23 -7.62 -12.49
CA LEU A 20 1.19 -8.00 -12.47
C LEU A 20 1.99 -6.81 -11.96
N LEU A 21 2.58 -6.94 -10.78
CA LEU A 21 3.32 -5.88 -10.08
C LEU A 21 4.79 -6.26 -9.95
N GLU A 22 5.63 -5.26 -9.64
CA GLU A 22 6.98 -5.52 -9.12
C GLU A 22 6.92 -6.43 -7.89
N LEU A 23 7.92 -7.31 -7.78
CA LEU A 23 8.11 -8.12 -6.59
C LEU A 23 8.81 -7.26 -5.55
N LEU A 24 8.18 -7.14 -4.38
CA LEU A 24 8.74 -6.47 -3.23
C LEU A 24 9.07 -7.51 -2.16
N ASP A 25 9.94 -7.13 -1.24
CA ASP A 25 10.40 -7.98 -0.14
C ASP A 25 9.50 -7.82 1.10
N ILE A 26 10.11 -7.91 2.27
CA ILE A 26 9.48 -7.92 3.58
C ILE A 26 8.62 -6.67 3.84
N SER A 27 7.47 -6.88 4.47
CA SER A 27 6.61 -5.82 4.97
C SER A 27 7.12 -5.23 6.29
N VAL A 28 6.76 -3.99 6.60
CA VAL A 28 7.08 -3.38 7.90
C VAL A 28 6.44 -4.17 9.05
N SER A 29 5.26 -4.77 8.84
CA SER A 29 4.68 -5.67 9.86
C SER A 29 5.57 -6.86 10.20
N GLU A 30 6.15 -7.52 9.19
CA GLU A 30 7.05 -8.65 9.40
C GLU A 30 8.37 -8.19 10.03
N LEU A 31 8.92 -7.06 9.57
CA LEU A 31 10.12 -6.47 10.15
C LEU A 31 9.97 -6.17 11.64
N LEU A 32 8.80 -5.64 12.05
CA LEU A 32 8.49 -5.38 13.46
C LEU A 32 8.39 -6.67 14.28
N LEU A 33 7.87 -7.77 13.71
CA LEU A 33 7.84 -9.08 14.37
C LEU A 33 9.25 -9.62 14.61
N TYR A 34 10.14 -9.54 13.61
CA TYR A 34 11.54 -9.94 13.76
C TYR A 34 12.33 -9.04 14.71
N SER A 35 11.95 -7.76 14.82
CA SER A 35 12.61 -6.78 15.68
C SER A 35 12.11 -6.78 17.13
N SER A 36 11.18 -7.68 17.49
CA SER A 36 10.40 -7.64 18.74
C SER A 36 11.22 -7.62 20.04
N HIS A 37 12.50 -7.99 20.01
CA HIS A 37 13.40 -7.93 21.17
C HIS A 37 14.39 -6.75 21.18
N GLN A 38 14.61 -6.07 20.07
CA GLN A 38 15.67 -5.04 19.93
C GLN A 38 15.15 -3.70 19.37
N GLY A 39 13.91 -3.66 18.87
CA GLY A 39 13.37 -2.50 18.16
C GLY A 39 14.06 -2.26 16.82
N CYS A 40 13.64 -1.21 16.12
CA CYS A 40 14.27 -0.78 14.88
C CYS A 40 15.24 0.37 15.16
N SER A 41 16.32 0.45 14.37
CA SER A 41 17.24 1.59 14.47
C SER A 41 16.52 2.89 14.09
N MET A 42 16.95 4.02 14.68
CA MET A 42 16.42 5.34 14.32
C MET A 42 16.56 5.62 12.82
N TRP A 43 17.64 5.14 12.22
CA TRP A 43 17.86 5.26 10.79
C TRP A 43 16.76 4.55 9.98
N MET A 44 16.43 3.30 10.32
CA MET A 44 15.38 2.53 9.64
C MET A 44 14.01 3.21 9.77
N ILE A 45 13.70 3.71 10.98
CA ILE A 45 12.45 4.42 11.25
C ILE A 45 12.36 5.71 10.41
N GLN A 46 13.44 6.50 10.37
CA GLN A 46 13.49 7.74 9.59
C GLN A 46 13.44 7.49 8.08
N HIS A 47 14.12 6.45 7.59
CA HIS A 47 14.11 6.06 6.17
C HIS A 47 12.71 5.64 5.74
N CYS A 48 12.06 4.75 6.49
CA CYS A 48 10.67 4.34 6.24
C CYS A 48 9.70 5.52 6.31
N ALA A 49 9.81 6.37 7.34
CA ALA A 49 8.93 7.52 7.49
C ALA A 49 9.06 8.50 6.32
N ARG A 50 10.30 8.79 5.86
CA ARG A 50 10.54 9.66 4.71
C ARG A 50 9.87 9.10 3.46
N ASP A 51 10.14 7.84 3.11
CA ASP A 51 9.64 7.24 1.87
C ASP A 51 8.10 7.15 1.86
N VAL A 52 7.49 6.81 3.01
CA VAL A 52 6.02 6.82 3.18
C VAL A 52 5.45 8.23 3.02
N LEU A 53 6.08 9.24 3.62
CA LEU A 53 5.61 10.64 3.51
C LEU A 53 5.76 11.18 2.09
N GLU A 54 6.81 10.81 1.37
CA GLU A 54 6.99 11.16 -0.05
C GLU A 54 5.91 10.52 -0.92
N ALA A 55 5.62 9.23 -0.72
CA ALA A 55 4.54 8.53 -1.42
C ALA A 55 3.16 9.15 -1.13
N LEU A 56 2.86 9.48 0.14
CA LEU A 56 1.61 10.14 0.52
C LEU A 56 1.51 11.55 -0.05
N SER A 57 2.59 12.32 -0.02
CA SER A 57 2.67 13.66 -0.62
C SER A 57 2.34 13.60 -2.11
N PHE A 58 2.92 12.64 -2.83
CA PHE A 58 2.61 12.40 -4.23
C PHE A 58 1.12 12.05 -4.45
N LEU A 59 0.56 11.13 -3.67
CA LEU A 59 -0.85 10.72 -3.80
C LEU A 59 -1.80 11.89 -3.54
N HIS A 60 -1.58 12.63 -2.45
CA HIS A 60 -2.40 13.78 -2.09
C HIS A 60 -2.30 14.89 -3.13
N HIS A 61 -1.12 15.13 -3.70
CA HIS A 61 -0.96 16.10 -4.80
C HIS A 61 -1.75 15.70 -6.05
N LYS A 62 -1.98 14.40 -6.27
CA LYS A 62 -2.87 13.88 -7.34
C LYS A 62 -4.35 13.83 -6.94
N GLY A 63 -4.68 14.25 -5.71
CA GLY A 63 -6.03 14.24 -5.16
C GLY A 63 -6.51 12.85 -4.76
N TYR A 64 -5.62 11.92 -4.42
CA TYR A 64 -5.98 10.58 -3.95
C TYR A 64 -5.67 10.39 -2.47
N VAL A 65 -6.54 9.67 -1.76
CA VAL A 65 -6.33 9.22 -0.38
C VAL A 65 -6.16 7.71 -0.39
N HIS A 66 -5.06 7.20 0.18
CA HIS A 66 -4.76 5.76 0.23
C HIS A 66 -5.84 4.96 0.99
N ALA A 67 -6.35 5.56 2.07
CA ALA A 67 -7.40 5.05 2.98
C ALA A 67 -7.07 3.77 3.79
N ASP A 68 -5.98 3.07 3.48
CA ASP A 68 -5.58 1.86 4.19
C ASP A 68 -4.09 1.80 4.60
N LEU A 69 -3.58 2.89 5.19
CA LEU A 69 -2.18 2.96 5.63
C LEU A 69 -1.96 2.17 6.93
N LYS A 70 -1.20 1.07 6.87
CA LYS A 70 -0.73 0.30 8.03
C LYS A 70 0.53 -0.50 7.69
N PRO A 71 1.29 -1.02 8.68
CA PRO A 71 2.60 -1.64 8.45
C PRO A 71 2.65 -2.75 7.38
N ARG A 72 1.57 -3.52 7.21
CA ARG A 72 1.52 -4.59 6.20
C ARG A 72 1.40 -4.09 4.76
N ASN A 73 1.03 -2.82 4.57
CA ASN A 73 0.91 -2.17 3.27
C ASN A 73 2.14 -1.30 2.94
N ILE A 74 3.24 -1.51 3.65
CA ILE A 74 4.52 -0.82 3.43
C ILE A 74 5.57 -1.93 3.27
N LEU A 75 6.13 -2.09 2.08
CA LEU A 75 7.10 -3.15 1.76
C LEU A 75 8.44 -2.55 1.32
N TRP A 76 9.51 -3.28 1.57
CA TRP A 76 10.85 -2.94 1.10
C TRP A 76 11.05 -3.31 -0.38
N SER A 77 11.68 -2.43 -1.15
CA SER A 77 12.22 -2.74 -2.47
C SER A 77 13.74 -2.90 -2.37
N ALA A 78 14.26 -4.13 -2.55
CA ALA A 78 15.71 -4.32 -2.62
C ALA A 78 16.36 -3.69 -3.86
N GLU A 79 15.60 -3.54 -4.95
CA GLU A 79 16.11 -2.92 -6.18
C GLU A 79 16.31 -1.40 -6.04
N GLU A 80 15.35 -0.70 -5.41
CA GLU A 80 15.40 0.76 -5.24
C GLU A 80 15.90 1.21 -3.86
N GLU A 81 16.17 0.27 -2.95
CA GLU A 81 16.57 0.52 -1.56
C GLU A 81 15.63 1.48 -0.81
N CYS A 82 14.32 1.33 -1.03
CA CYS A 82 13.29 2.21 -0.47
C CYS A 82 12.05 1.45 0.03
N PHE A 83 11.26 2.10 0.88
CA PHE A 83 9.93 1.60 1.26
C PHE A 83 8.85 2.10 0.29
N LYS A 84 7.96 1.18 -0.11
CA LYS A 84 6.86 1.48 -1.04
C LYS A 84 5.50 1.18 -0.40
N LEU A 85 4.53 2.03 -0.69
CA LEU A 85 3.13 1.77 -0.38
C LEU A 85 2.54 0.77 -1.37
N ILE A 86 1.76 -0.19 -0.86
CA ILE A 86 1.00 -1.16 -1.66
C ILE A 86 -0.48 -1.15 -1.25
N ASP A 87 -1.28 -1.92 -1.98
CA ASP A 87 -2.69 -2.16 -1.69
C ASP A 87 -3.56 -0.90 -1.74
N PHE A 88 -3.76 -0.44 -2.97
CA PHE A 88 -4.63 0.69 -3.31
C PHE A 88 -6.11 0.28 -3.42
N GLY A 89 -6.52 -0.87 -2.88
CA GLY A 89 -7.88 -1.40 -3.04
C GLY A 89 -8.97 -0.52 -2.42
N LEU A 90 -8.62 0.30 -1.42
CA LEU A 90 -9.51 1.27 -0.77
C LEU A 90 -9.21 2.72 -1.18
N THR A 91 -8.26 2.93 -2.10
CA THR A 91 -7.88 4.28 -2.52
C THR A 91 -9.02 4.95 -3.28
N PHE A 92 -9.27 6.23 -2.96
CA PHE A 92 -10.29 7.02 -3.63
C PHE A 92 -9.76 8.41 -3.99
N LYS A 93 -10.35 9.00 -5.02
CA LYS A 93 -10.09 10.39 -5.40
C LYS A 93 -10.93 11.32 -4.53
N GLU A 94 -10.35 12.39 -4.02
CA GLU A 94 -11.06 13.43 -3.29
C GLU A 94 -12.25 13.95 -4.12
N GLY A 95 -13.39 14.15 -3.46
CA GLY A 95 -14.67 14.46 -4.11
C GLY A 95 -15.47 13.25 -4.59
N ASN A 96 -14.83 12.10 -4.82
CA ASN A 96 -15.49 10.81 -5.11
C ASN A 96 -15.63 9.94 -3.85
N GLN A 97 -15.70 10.57 -2.67
CA GLN A 97 -15.98 9.82 -1.46
C GLN A 97 -17.37 9.21 -1.61
N VAL A 98 -17.42 7.88 -1.70
CA VAL A 98 -18.65 7.14 -1.47
C VAL A 98 -18.92 7.33 0.02
N TRP A 99 -19.50 8.47 0.38
CA TRP A 99 -20.08 8.69 1.68
C TRP A 99 -21.14 7.61 1.81
N ASN A 100 -20.78 6.53 2.49
CA ASN A 100 -21.68 5.45 2.80
C ASN A 100 -22.99 6.10 3.26
N ALA A 101 -24.06 5.82 2.54
CA ALA A 101 -25.45 6.15 2.86
C ALA A 101 -25.93 5.53 4.19
N VAL A 102 -25.00 5.19 5.08
CA VAL A 102 -25.19 4.56 6.39
C VAL A 102 -25.11 5.59 7.52
N TYR A 103 -24.44 6.74 7.34
CA TYR A 103 -24.30 7.77 8.39
C TYR A 103 -25.18 9.02 8.21
N ARG A 104 -26.05 9.08 7.20
CA ARG A 104 -27.03 10.19 7.02
C ARG A 104 -28.46 9.85 7.46
N SER A 105 -28.65 8.71 8.12
CA SER A 105 -29.93 8.29 8.69
C SER A 105 -29.77 7.98 10.18
N THR A 106 -29.43 9.03 10.93
CA THR A 106 -29.76 9.23 12.35
C THR A 106 -30.34 10.63 12.46
#